data_AF-K0B0I3-F1
#
_entry.id   AF-K0B0I3-F1
#
_cell.length_a   1.000
_cell.length_b   1.000
_cell.length_c   1.000
_cell.angle_alpha   90.00
_cell.angle_beta   90.00
_cell.angle_gamma   90.00
#
_symmetry.space_group_name_H-M   'P 1'
#
loop_
_entity.id
_entity.type
_entity.pdbx_description
1 polymer ?
#
loop_
_entity_poly.entity_id
_entity_poly.type
_entity_poly.pdbx_seq_one_letter_code
_entity_poly.pdbx_strand_id
1 'polypeptide(L)'
;MWNIFIALIMIFITIYLSVKLAIRPLLNKSDVATVNDQESELIKLRDMEIISNIELEDLINFYKKEDEKRDNYIQYKKYEKILEELRNIKYLKDEEYFIKINKLKSYFNIGCK
;
A
#
# COMPACT_ATOMS: atom_id res chain seq x y z
N MET A 1 -15.43 24.40 36.54
CA MET A 1 -14.66 23.13 36.53
C MET A 1 -14.88 22.31 35.26
N TRP A 2 -16.12 22.15 34.76
CA TRP A 2 -16.43 21.40 33.53
C TRP A 2 -15.66 21.86 32.26
N ASN A 3 -15.48 23.17 32.08
CA ASN A 3 -14.79 23.73 30.92
C ASN A 3 -13.30 23.33 30.83
N ILE A 4 -12.66 23.05 31.96
CA ILE A 4 -11.24 22.64 32.01
C ILE A 4 -11.08 21.20 31.48
N PHE A 5 -12.05 20.33 31.77
CA PHE A 5 -12.06 18.97 31.23
C PHE A 5 -12.29 18.94 29.72
N ILE A 6 -13.17 19.81 29.21
CA ILE A 6 -13.41 19.95 27.76
C ILE A 6 -12.12 20.42 27.04
N ALA A 7 -11.42 21.41 27.61
CA ALA A 7 -10.17 21.91 27.04
C ALA A 7 -9.08 20.83 26.93
N LEU A 8 -8.95 19.98 27.96
CA LEU A 8 -8.01 18.86 27.96
C LEU A 8 -8.32 17.82 26.88
N ILE A 9 -9.59 17.48 26.68
CA ILE A 9 -10.03 16.54 25.64
C ILE A 9 -9.73 17.11 24.24
N MET A 10 -10.01 18.40 24.02
CA MET A 10 -9.75 19.05 22.75
C MET A 10 -8.26 19.06 22.38
N ILE A 11 -7.38 19.33 23.35
CA ILE A 11 -5.92 19.27 23.16
C ILE A 11 -5.45 17.85 22.84
N PHE A 12 -6.02 16.84 23.51
CA PHE A 12 -5.68 15.45 23.21
C PHE A 12 -6.08 15.05 21.78
N ILE A 13 -7.26 15.46 21.33
CA ILE A 13 -7.74 15.19 19.97
C ILE A 13 -6.84 15.84 18.92
N THR A 14 -6.45 17.11 19.10
CA THR A 14 -5.60 17.82 18.12
C THR A 14 -4.20 17.22 18.02
N ILE A 15 -3.60 16.83 19.16
CA ILE A 15 -2.30 16.13 19.18
C ILE A 15 -2.44 14.76 18.50
N TYR A 16 -3.45 13.98 18.86
CA TYR A 16 -3.70 12.66 18.27
C TYR A 16 -3.89 12.74 16.75
N LEU A 17 -4.69 13.71 16.27
CA LEU A 17 -4.89 13.93 14.85
C LEU A 17 -3.60 14.36 14.16
N SER A 18 -2.82 15.27 14.74
CA SER A 18 -1.55 15.72 14.16
C SER A 18 -0.55 14.56 14.01
N VAL A 19 -0.41 13.74 15.05
CA VAL A 19 0.46 12.55 15.03
C VAL A 19 -0.06 11.52 14.02
N LYS A 20 -1.37 11.28 13.99
CA LYS A 20 -2.00 10.37 13.02
C LYS A 20 -1.82 10.86 11.57
N LEU A 21 -1.85 12.16 11.33
CA LEU A 21 -1.65 12.78 10.01
C LEU A 21 -0.18 12.81 9.60
N ALA A 22 0.76 12.84 10.55
CA ALA A 22 2.19 12.73 10.28
C ALA A 22 2.61 11.27 9.99
N ILE A 23 2.02 10.31 10.71
CA ILE A 23 2.32 8.87 10.56
C ILE A 23 1.61 8.28 9.34
N ARG A 24 0.37 8.71 9.06
CA ARG A 24 -0.23 8.43 7.75
C ARG A 24 0.49 9.36 6.78
N PRO A 25 1.43 8.88 5.94
CA PRO A 25 1.91 9.73 4.86
C PRO A 25 0.65 10.27 4.16
N LEU A 26 0.66 11.56 3.82
CA LEU A 26 -0.29 12.11 2.86
C LEU A 26 -0.27 11.13 1.69
N LEU A 27 -1.24 10.21 1.68
CA LEU A 27 -1.45 9.30 0.59
C LEU A 27 -1.71 10.28 -0.53
N ASN A 28 -0.72 10.44 -1.39
CA ASN A 28 -0.85 11.23 -2.59
C ASN A 28 -1.87 10.47 -3.43
N LYS A 29 -3.14 10.70 -3.10
CA LYS A 29 -4.31 10.05 -3.66
C LYS A 29 -4.67 10.81 -4.94
N SER A 30 -3.66 11.14 -5.74
CA SER A 30 -3.88 11.52 -7.13
C SER A 30 -4.10 10.27 -7.98
N ASP A 31 -3.60 9.09 -7.59
CA ASP A 31 -3.62 7.92 -8.49
C ASP A 31 -3.86 6.57 -7.78
N VAL A 32 -4.48 6.59 -6.60
CA VAL A 32 -4.99 5.34 -5.99
C VAL A 32 -6.51 5.40 -6.04
N ALA A 33 -7.04 5.34 -7.27
CA ALA A 33 -8.38 4.82 -7.46
C ALA A 33 -8.35 3.40 -6.87
N THR A 34 -9.17 3.15 -5.85
CA THR A 34 -9.27 1.79 -5.34
C THR A 34 -9.84 0.91 -6.46
N VAL A 35 -9.55 -0.40 -6.46
CA VAL A 35 -10.09 -1.34 -7.47
C VAL A 35 -11.61 -1.15 -7.66
N ASN A 36 -12.33 -0.82 -6.58
CA ASN A 36 -13.76 -0.53 -6.58
C ASN A 36 -14.15 0.79 -7.31
N ASP A 37 -13.30 1.82 -7.23
CA ASP A 37 -13.49 3.08 -7.96
C ASP A 37 -13.25 2.90 -9.47
N GLN A 38 -12.22 2.11 -9.84
CA GLN A 38 -11.92 1.81 -11.25
C GLN A 38 -12.98 0.87 -11.88
N GLU A 39 -13.44 -0.15 -11.15
CA GLU A 39 -14.56 -1.00 -11.60
C GLU A 39 -15.82 -0.17 -11.88
N SER A 40 -16.13 0.80 -11.00
CA SER A 40 -17.25 1.72 -11.17
C SER A 40 -17.14 2.58 -12.44
N GLU A 41 -15.93 3.05 -12.77
CA GLU A 41 -15.68 3.82 -13.99
C GLU A 41 -15.77 2.95 -15.26
N LEU A 42 -15.22 1.73 -15.23
CA LEU A 42 -15.33 0.79 -16.35
C LEU A 42 -16.79 0.38 -16.60
N ILE A 43 -17.60 0.22 -15.55
CA ILE A 43 -19.05 -0.03 -15.68
C ILE A 43 -19.74 1.12 -16.42
N LYS A 44 -19.37 2.38 -16.13
CA LYS A 44 -19.91 3.54 -16.85
C LYS A 44 -19.52 3.54 -18.32
N LEU A 45 -18.28 3.15 -18.66
CA LEU A 45 -17.86 3.01 -20.05
C LEU A 45 -18.66 1.94 -20.79
N ARG A 46 -19.02 0.84 -20.10
CA ARG A 46 -19.92 -0.18 -20.63
C ARG A 46 -21.34 0.35 -20.81
N ASP A 47 -21.87 1.10 -19.84
CA ASP A 47 -23.20 1.72 -19.93
C ASP A 47 -23.28 2.77 -21.05
N MET A 48 -22.15 3.37 -21.44
CA MET A 48 -22.03 4.26 -22.61
C MET A 48 -21.85 3.50 -23.94
N GLU A 49 -21.91 2.16 -23.93
CA GLU A 49 -21.65 1.28 -25.09
C GLU A 49 -20.26 1.48 -25.73
N ILE A 50 -19.31 2.08 -25.01
CA ILE A 50 -17.94 2.31 -25.48
C ILE A 50 -17.13 1.01 -25.44
N ILE A 51 -17.40 0.16 -24.44
CA ILE A 51 -16.79 -1.15 -24.28
C ILE A 51 -17.88 -2.22 -24.12
N SER A 52 -17.61 -3.41 -24.67
CA SER A 52 -18.48 -4.57 -24.54
C SER A 52 -18.36 -5.22 -23.16
N ASN A 53 -19.32 -6.09 -22.83
CA ASN A 53 -19.27 -6.87 -21.58
C ASN A 53 -18.02 -7.77 -21.49
N ILE A 54 -17.54 -8.27 -22.63
CA ILE A 54 -16.34 -9.12 -22.69
C ILE A 54 -15.10 -8.27 -22.38
N GLU A 55 -14.99 -7.09 -23.00
CA GLU A 55 -13.88 -6.16 -22.75
C GLU A 55 -13.89 -5.62 -21.32
N LEU A 56 -15.07 -5.41 -20.73
CA LEU A 56 -15.19 -5.01 -19.33
C LEU A 56 -14.56 -6.05 -18.39
N GLU A 57 -14.87 -7.33 -18.57
CA GLU A 57 -14.34 -8.40 -17.73
C GLU A 57 -12.82 -8.57 -17.88
N ASP A 58 -12.32 -8.46 -19.10
CA ASP A 58 -10.88 -8.50 -19.39
C ASP A 58 -10.14 -7.32 -18.76
N LEU A 59 -10.69 -6.10 -18.86
CA LEU A 59 -10.11 -4.90 -18.27
C LEU A 59 -10.10 -4.97 -16.74
N ILE A 60 -11.19 -5.41 -16.10
CA ILE A 60 -11.24 -5.60 -14.65
C ILE A 60 -10.16 -6.58 -14.19
N ASN A 61 -10.01 -7.71 -14.89
CA ASN A 61 -8.99 -8.71 -14.57
C ASN A 61 -7.56 -8.18 -14.81
N PHE A 62 -7.37 -7.37 -15.84
CA PHE A 62 -6.09 -6.72 -16.13
C PHE A 62 -5.69 -5.75 -14.99
N TYR A 63 -6.58 -4.84 -14.61
CA TYR A 63 -6.31 -3.87 -13.55
C TYR A 63 -6.11 -4.54 -12.19
N LYS A 64 -6.89 -5.58 -11.86
CA LYS A 64 -6.68 -6.37 -10.64
C LYS A 64 -5.29 -7.00 -10.57
N LYS A 65 -4.82 -7.61 -11.66
CA LYS A 65 -3.49 -8.21 -11.72
C LYS A 65 -2.37 -7.18 -11.61
N GLU A 66 -2.53 -6.00 -12.22
CA GLU A 66 -1.56 -4.92 -12.10
C GLU A 66 -1.50 -4.36 -10.68
N ASP A 67 -2.65 -4.17 -10.03
CA ASP A 67 -2.74 -3.74 -8.64
C ASP A 67 -2.13 -4.76 -7.69
N GLU A 68 -2.42 -6.06 -7.87
CA GLU A 68 -1.79 -7.14 -7.08
C GLU A 68 -0.27 -7.16 -7.24
N LYS A 69 0.26 -6.97 -8.46
CA LYS A 69 1.72 -6.87 -8.67
C LYS A 69 2.29 -5.64 -7.97
N ARG A 70 1.62 -4.49 -8.06
CA ARG A 70 2.04 -3.24 -7.42
C ARG A 70 2.07 -3.40 -5.90
N ASP A 71 1.01 -3.97 -5.33
CA ASP A 71 0.90 -4.19 -3.88
C ASP A 71 1.95 -5.19 -3.39
N ASN A 72 2.17 -6.28 -4.14
CA ASN A 72 3.24 -7.24 -3.87
C ASN A 72 4.62 -6.57 -3.88
N TYR A 73 4.88 -5.68 -4.84
CA TYR A 73 6.15 -4.95 -4.91
C TYR A 73 6.33 -3.96 -3.74
N ILE A 74 5.26 -3.25 -3.35
CA ILE A 74 5.26 -2.34 -2.19
C ILE A 74 5.55 -3.12 -0.90
N GLN A 75 4.90 -4.27 -0.72
CA GLN A 75 5.13 -5.14 0.42
C GLN A 75 6.56 -5.69 0.44
N TYR A 76 7.07 -6.16 -0.71
CA TYR A 76 8.46 -6.56 -0.86
C TYR A 76 9.41 -5.45 -0.39
N LYS A 77 9.24 -4.21 -0.87
CA LYS A 77 10.11 -3.08 -0.51
C LYS A 77 10.09 -2.78 0.98
N LYS A 78 8.93 -2.88 1.61
CA LYS A 78 8.79 -2.73 3.06
C LYS A 78 9.58 -3.79 3.81
N TYR A 79 9.49 -5.05 3.40
CA TYR A 79 10.20 -6.15 4.06
C TYR A 79 11.70 -6.14 3.77
N GLU A 80 12.11 -5.77 2.56
CA GLU A 80 13.52 -5.55 2.19
C GLU A 80 14.17 -4.53 3.12
N LYS A 81 13.49 -3.39 3.35
CA LYS A 81 13.97 -2.34 4.26
C LYS A 81 14.13 -2.85 5.69
N ILE A 82 13.18 -3.64 6.20
CA ILE A 82 13.26 -4.23 7.54
C ILE A 82 14.48 -5.16 7.64
N LEU A 83 14.70 -6.03 6.65
CA LEU A 83 15.86 -6.92 6.64
C LEU A 83 17.18 -6.14 6.59
N GLU A 84 17.21 -5.04 5.84
CA GLU A 84 18.37 -4.16 5.76
C GLU A 84 18.66 -3.45 7.09
N GLU A 85 17.63 -2.93 7.75
CA GLU A 85 17.77 -2.33 9.08
C GLU A 85 18.31 -3.34 10.10
N LEU A 86 17.81 -4.57 10.08
CA LEU A 86 18.28 -5.65 10.96
C LEU A 86 19.74 -6.04 10.69
N ARG A 87 20.19 -6.00 9.43
CA ARG A 87 21.61 -6.16 9.06
C ARG A 87 22.43 -4.99 9.63
N ASN A 88 21.96 -3.76 9.45
CA ASN A 88 22.68 -2.55 9.86
C ASN A 88 22.89 -2.47 11.38
N ILE A 89 21.92 -2.95 12.18
CA ILE A 89 22.07 -3.05 13.64
C ILE A 89 22.87 -4.28 14.09
N LYS A 90 23.48 -5.03 13.17
CA LYS A 90 24.23 -6.28 13.42
C LYS A 90 23.42 -7.39 14.10
N TYR A 91 22.09 -7.32 14.03
CA TYR A 91 21.22 -8.40 14.49
C TYR A 91 21.27 -9.58 13.51
N LEU A 92 21.36 -9.27 12.21
CA LEU A 92 21.58 -10.25 11.14
C LEU A 92 23.03 -10.18 10.66
N LYS A 93 23.69 -11.34 10.55
CA LYS A 93 24.96 -11.45 9.81
C LYS A 93 24.70 -11.34 8.31
N ASP A 94 25.72 -10.94 7.54
CA ASP A 94 25.59 -10.76 6.10
C ASP A 94 25.11 -12.04 5.39
N GLU A 95 25.65 -13.21 5.76
CA GLU A 95 25.25 -14.51 5.25
C GLU A 95 23.75 -14.80 5.47
N GLU A 96 23.25 -14.51 6.68
CA GLU A 96 21.84 -14.70 7.04
C GLU A 96 20.93 -13.70 6.34
N TYR A 97 21.39 -12.46 6.17
CA TYR A 97 20.71 -11.44 5.38
C TYR A 97 20.56 -11.89 3.93
N PHE A 98 21.62 -12.39 3.30
CA PHE A 98 21.59 -12.88 1.91
C PHE A 98 20.62 -14.06 1.73
N ILE A 99 20.59 -15.00 2.67
CA ILE A 99 19.63 -16.12 2.64
C ILE A 99 18.19 -15.60 2.75
N LYS A 100 17.93 -14.70 3.70
CA LYS A 100 16.58 -14.16 3.97
C LYS A 100 16.08 -13.27 2.84
N ILE A 101 16.93 -12.42 2.26
CA ILE A 101 16.54 -11.55 1.13
C ILE A 101 16.27 -12.37 -0.13
N ASN A 102 17.04 -13.44 -0.38
CA ASN A 102 16.77 -14.33 -1.52
C ASN A 102 15.45 -15.07 -1.34
N LYS A 103 15.14 -15.55 -0.13
CA LYS A 103 13.84 -16.16 0.17
C LYS A 103 12.69 -15.16 -0.02
N LEU A 104 12.87 -13.90 0.38
CA LEU A 104 11.89 -12.83 0.20
C LEU A 104 11.65 -12.54 -1.28
N LYS A 105 12.72 -12.42 -2.08
CA LYS A 105 12.66 -12.25 -3.53
C LYS A 105 11.88 -13.38 -4.22
N SER A 106 12.16 -14.64 -3.86
CA SER A 106 11.42 -15.79 -4.40
C SER A 106 9.95 -15.78 -4.01
N TYR A 107 9.61 -15.40 -2.78
CA TYR A 107 8.21 -15.34 -2.33
C TYR A 107 7.37 -14.34 -3.13
N PHE A 108 7.93 -13.17 -3.43
CA PHE A 108 7.26 -12.14 -4.23
C PHE A 108 7.48 -12.29 -5.74
N ASN A 109 8.16 -13.37 -6.18
CA ASN A 109 8.55 -13.61 -7.57
C ASN A 109 9.31 -12.42 -8.21
N ILE A 110 10.14 -11.74 -7.41
CA ILE A 110 10.99 -10.64 -7.84
C ILE A 110 12.36 -11.23 -8.18
N GLY A 111 12.61 -11.42 -9.47
CA GLY A 111 13.83 -12.06 -9.96
C GLY A 111 15.08 -11.16 -9.85
N CYS A 112 16.19 -11.75 -9.39
CA CYS A 112 17.49 -11.43 -9.98
C CYS A 112 17.50 -12.05 -11.38
N LYS A 113 17.54 -11.22 -12.41
CA LYS A 113 17.78 -11.66 -13.79
C LYS A 113 19.26 -11.80 -14.04
#